data_AF-E1ZWD0-F1
#
_entry.id   AF-E1ZWD0-F1
#
_cell.length_a   1.000
_cell.length_b   1.000
_cell.length_c   1.000
_cell.angle_alpha   90.00
_cell.angle_beta   90.00
_cell.angle_gamma   90.00
#
_symmetry.space_group_name_H-M   'P 1'
#
loop_
_entity.id
_entity.type
_entity.pdbx_description
1 polymer ?
#
loop_
_entity_poly.entity_id
_entity_poly.type
_entity_poly.pdbx_seq_one_letter_code
_entity_poly.pdbx_strand_id
1 'polypeptide(L)'
;TWFSNIHLSIETACRFIGYFLMIRPPRQTFLMDELNIRSETVVNWSNFCRELCLDWLEDNNEMIGGEGVIVEIDEAKIGKRKFNKGRLISGQWIFGGFERGTAKLFVECVADRSAIVLLEVIKRWIKPGTTIISDCWKAYNCLEIEGFKHLTV
;
A
#
# COMPACT_ATOMS: atom_id res chain seq x y z
N THR A 1 26.98 2.13 -0.47
CA THR A 1 25.82 3.05 -0.39
C THR A 1 24.87 2.72 -1.53
N TRP A 2 23.62 3.18 -1.49
CA TRP A 2 22.61 2.99 -2.54
C TRP A 2 23.11 3.21 -3.98
N PHE A 3 23.99 4.20 -4.15
CA PHE A 3 24.62 4.58 -5.42
C PHE A 3 25.97 3.89 -5.69
N SER A 4 26.50 3.05 -4.80
CA SER A 4 27.91 2.63 -4.91
C SER A 4 28.20 1.66 -6.06
N ASN A 5 27.17 0.99 -6.61
CA ASN A 5 27.30 0.08 -7.75
C ASN A 5 26.43 0.55 -8.94
N ILE A 6 26.12 1.84 -9.00
CA ILE A 6 25.25 2.36 -10.05
C ILE A 6 26.01 2.47 -11.38
N HIS A 7 25.48 1.82 -12.41
CA HIS A 7 25.97 1.97 -13.79
C HIS A 7 25.29 3.12 -14.55
N LEU A 8 24.26 3.73 -13.94
CA LEU A 8 23.60 4.94 -14.43
C LEU A 8 24.30 6.19 -13.89
N SER A 9 24.25 7.28 -14.66
CA SER A 9 24.64 8.58 -14.12
C SER A 9 23.70 8.99 -12.99
N ILE A 10 24.19 9.81 -12.06
CA ILE A 10 23.37 10.36 -10.97
C ILE A 10 22.18 11.15 -11.54
N GLU A 11 22.38 11.89 -12.64
CA GLU A 11 21.32 12.62 -13.32
C GLU A 11 20.19 11.68 -13.78
N THR A 12 20.54 10.60 -14.48
CA THR A 12 19.55 9.60 -14.94
C THR A 12 18.86 8.93 -13.76
N ALA A 13 19.59 8.62 -12.69
CA ALA A 13 19.04 8.04 -11.48
C ALA A 13 17.99 8.96 -10.82
N CYS A 14 18.33 10.24 -10.62
CA CYS A 14 17.43 11.23 -10.03
C CYS A 14 16.18 11.44 -10.90
N ARG A 15 16.33 11.56 -12.22
CA ARG A 15 15.19 11.66 -13.15
C ARG A 15 14.32 10.40 -13.09
N PHE A 16 14.93 9.20 -13.04
CA PHE A 16 14.19 7.94 -12.90
C PHE A 16 13.31 7.94 -11.65
N ILE A 17 13.87 8.27 -10.48
CA ILE A 17 13.13 8.30 -9.21
C ILE A 17 11.98 9.32 -9.29
N GLY A 18 12.26 10.53 -9.79
CA GLY A 18 11.25 11.58 -9.96
C GLY A 18 10.08 11.10 -10.82
N TYR A 19 10.37 10.54 -11.99
CA TYR A 19 9.35 9.98 -12.88
C TYR A 19 8.62 8.79 -12.26
N PHE A 20 9.31 7.92 -11.52
CA PHE A 20 8.72 6.77 -10.85
C PHE A 20 7.65 7.20 -9.84
N LEU A 21 7.90 8.28 -9.10
CA LEU A 21 6.99 8.83 -8.08
C LEU A 21 5.85 9.65 -8.69
N MET A 22 6.14 10.44 -9.73
CA MET A 22 5.17 11.38 -10.29
C MET A 22 4.25 10.78 -11.35
N ILE A 23 4.69 9.74 -12.07
CA ILE A 23 3.96 9.18 -13.21
C ILE A 23 3.28 7.87 -12.80
N ARG A 24 1.96 7.83 -12.97
CA ARG A 24 1.16 6.62 -12.70
C ARG A 24 1.51 5.50 -13.69
N PRO A 25 1.55 4.23 -13.26
CA PRO A 25 1.71 3.11 -14.18
C PRO A 25 0.57 3.04 -15.22
N PRO A 26 0.82 2.46 -16.42
CA PRO A 26 2.09 1.90 -16.89
C PRO A 26 3.07 2.98 -17.37
N ARG A 27 4.34 2.87 -16.95
CA ARG A 27 5.38 3.89 -17.22
C ARG A 27 6.66 3.34 -17.84
N GLN A 28 6.69 2.05 -18.19
CA GLN A 28 7.92 1.39 -18.64
C GLN A 28 8.43 1.94 -19.98
N THR A 29 7.57 2.04 -20.99
CA THR A 29 7.92 2.61 -22.31
C THR A 29 8.38 4.05 -22.18
N PHE A 30 7.62 4.87 -21.44
CA PHE A 30 8.00 6.25 -21.14
C PHE A 30 9.41 6.33 -20.53
N LEU A 31 9.70 5.54 -19.49
CA LEU A 31 11.02 5.56 -18.84
C LEU A 31 12.15 5.10 -19.76
N MET A 32 11.88 4.14 -20.67
CA MET A 32 12.86 3.71 -21.67
C MET A 32 13.20 4.86 -22.63
N ASP A 33 12.17 5.50 -23.18
CA ASP A 33 12.32 6.53 -24.21
C ASP A 33 12.91 7.82 -23.63
N GLU A 34 12.38 8.28 -22.49
CA GLU A 34 12.74 9.56 -21.86
C GLU A 34 14.15 9.56 -21.25
N LEU A 35 14.59 8.41 -20.73
CA LEU A 35 15.91 8.27 -20.11
C LEU A 35 16.93 7.60 -21.02
N ASN A 36 16.51 7.15 -22.20
CA ASN A 36 17.31 6.38 -23.14
C ASN A 36 18.00 5.17 -22.46
N ILE A 37 17.23 4.40 -21.70
CA ILE A 37 17.70 3.21 -20.98
C ILE A 37 16.96 1.95 -21.42
N ARG A 38 17.63 0.81 -21.27
CA ARG A 38 17.08 -0.48 -21.66
C ARG A 38 15.94 -0.91 -20.74
N SER A 39 15.05 -1.75 -21.30
CA SER A 39 13.92 -2.35 -20.59
C SER A 39 14.35 -3.05 -19.30
N GLU A 40 15.44 -3.82 -19.33
CA GLU A 40 15.95 -4.54 -18.16
C GLU A 40 16.41 -3.59 -17.06
N THR A 41 17.04 -2.47 -17.45
CA THR A 41 17.43 -1.41 -16.52
C THR A 41 16.19 -0.77 -15.89
N VAL A 42 15.15 -0.48 -16.67
CA VAL A 42 13.88 0.06 -16.14
C VAL A 42 13.22 -0.90 -15.16
N VAL A 43 13.19 -2.20 -15.47
CA VAL A 43 12.62 -3.21 -14.57
C VAL A 43 13.41 -3.27 -13.27
N ASN A 44 14.73 -3.36 -13.34
CA ASN A 44 15.59 -3.41 -12.16
C ASN A 44 15.43 -2.17 -11.28
N TRP A 45 15.49 -0.97 -11.88
CA TRP A 45 15.32 0.29 -11.16
C TRP A 45 13.90 0.48 -10.61
N SER A 46 12.89 -0.04 -11.29
CA SER A 46 11.52 -0.02 -10.78
C SER A 46 11.37 -0.94 -9.57
N ASN A 47 11.99 -2.12 -9.57
CA ASN A 47 11.99 -3.02 -8.40
C ASN A 47 12.72 -2.37 -7.24
N PHE A 48 13.87 -1.78 -7.52
CA PHE A 48 14.65 -1.02 -6.56
C PHE A 48 13.81 0.08 -5.89
N CYS A 49 13.09 0.90 -6.66
CA CYS A 49 12.23 1.95 -6.09
C CYS A 49 11.07 1.37 -5.27
N ARG A 50 10.52 0.21 -5.65
CA ARG A 50 9.47 -0.46 -4.86
C ARG A 50 9.99 -0.96 -3.53
N GLU A 51 11.18 -1.55 -3.49
CA GLU A 51 11.84 -1.98 -2.26
C GLU A 51 12.02 -0.80 -1.31
N LEU A 52 12.53 0.34 -1.81
CA LEU A 52 12.64 1.55 -0.99
C LEU A 52 11.29 2.05 -0.45
N CYS A 53 10.22 1.96 -1.24
CA CYS A 53 8.88 2.31 -0.76
C CYS A 53 8.39 1.35 0.34
N LEU A 54 8.76 0.06 0.28
CA LEU A 54 8.42 -0.92 1.31
C LEU A 54 9.20 -0.65 2.58
N ASP A 55 10.51 -0.44 2.49
CA ASP A 55 11.35 -0.08 3.64
C ASP A 55 10.81 1.17 4.34
N TRP A 56 10.49 2.22 3.57
CA TRP A 56 9.88 3.43 4.11
C TRP A 56 8.55 3.13 4.80
N LEU A 57 7.72 2.27 4.22
CA LEU A 57 6.42 1.93 4.80
C LEU A 57 6.58 1.15 6.11
N GLU A 58 7.52 0.21 6.18
CA GLU A 58 7.82 -0.52 7.42
C GLU A 58 8.32 0.41 8.54
N ASP A 59 9.18 1.37 8.20
CA ASP A 59 9.74 2.33 9.15
C ASP A 59 8.73 3.41 9.60
N ASN A 60 7.71 3.69 8.80
CA ASN A 60 6.76 4.79 9.04
C ASN A 60 5.35 4.31 9.40
N ASN A 61 5.12 3.00 9.49
CA ASN A 61 3.88 2.45 10.03
C ASN A 61 3.73 2.90 11.50
N GLU A 62 2.72 3.73 11.77
CA GLU A 62 2.40 4.19 13.11
C GLU A 62 0.93 3.93 13.45
N MET A 63 0.61 3.93 14.75
CA MET A 63 -0.76 3.80 15.20
C MET A 63 -1.53 5.11 14.90
N ILE A 64 -2.57 5.02 14.08
CA ILE A 64 -3.39 6.14 13.61
C ILE A 64 -4.74 6.21 14.34
N GLY A 65 -5.49 7.28 14.11
CA GLY A 65 -6.80 7.48 14.69
C GLY A 65 -6.77 8.09 16.09
N GLY A 66 -7.92 7.99 16.76
CA GLY A 66 -8.22 8.56 18.06
C GLY A 66 -9.64 9.10 18.11
N GLU A 67 -10.06 9.55 19.29
CA GLU A 67 -11.38 10.17 19.45
C GLU A 67 -11.53 11.40 18.52
N GLY A 68 -12.64 11.44 17.77
CA GLY A 68 -12.92 12.50 16.82
C GLY A 68 -12.16 12.39 15.48
N VAL A 69 -11.29 11.38 15.32
CA VAL A 69 -10.57 11.10 14.07
C VAL A 69 -11.31 10.07 13.24
N ILE A 70 -11.19 10.20 11.91
CA ILE A 70 -11.77 9.26 10.94
C ILE A 70 -10.64 8.50 10.25
N VAL A 71 -10.73 7.18 10.24
CA VAL A 71 -9.82 6.29 9.48
C VAL A 71 -10.63 5.51 8.46
N GLU A 72 -10.24 5.58 7.19
CA GLU A 72 -10.76 4.70 6.15
C GLU A 72 -9.94 3.42 6.11
N ILE A 73 -10.58 2.26 6.04
CA ILE A 73 -9.91 0.96 5.89
C ILE A 73 -10.34 0.28 4.59
N ASP A 74 -9.44 -0.48 3.96
CA ASP A 74 -9.73 -1.23 2.73
C ASP A 74 -8.83 -2.47 2.58
N GLU A 75 -9.35 -3.47 1.86
CA GLU A 75 -8.66 -4.71 1.53
C GLU A 75 -8.36 -4.82 0.03
N ALA A 76 -7.11 -5.09 -0.31
CA ALA A 76 -6.70 -5.42 -1.66
C ALA A 76 -6.15 -6.85 -1.73
N LYS A 77 -6.58 -7.62 -2.74
CA LYS A 77 -5.95 -8.91 -3.08
C LYS A 77 -5.04 -8.75 -4.29
N ILE A 78 -3.74 -8.90 -4.10
CA ILE A 78 -2.73 -8.80 -5.16
C ILE A 78 -2.35 -10.20 -5.63
N GLY A 79 -2.46 -10.45 -6.93
CA GLY A 79 -2.07 -11.71 -7.52
C GLY A 79 -2.31 -11.76 -9.02
N LYS A 80 -1.86 -12.84 -9.65
CA LYS A 80 -2.01 -13.05 -11.09
C LYS A 80 -3.29 -13.84 -11.37
N ARG A 81 -4.18 -13.28 -12.21
CA ARG A 81 -5.36 -14.01 -12.69
C ARG A 81 -4.92 -15.06 -13.72
N LYS A 82 -5.54 -16.25 -13.69
CA LYS A 82 -5.31 -17.26 -14.74
C LYS A 82 -5.82 -16.69 -16.07
N PHE A 83 -4.94 -16.57 -17.06
CA PHE A 83 -5.24 -15.96 -18.37
C PHE A 83 -5.80 -14.52 -18.30
N ASN A 84 -5.46 -13.74 -17.27
CA ASN A 84 -6.01 -12.39 -17.03
C ASN A 84 -7.55 -12.32 -16.92
N LYS A 85 -8.23 -13.47 -16.81
CA LYS A 85 -9.69 -13.59 -16.78
C LYS A 85 -10.15 -14.27 -15.49
N GLY A 86 -11.35 -13.92 -15.05
CA GLY A 86 -12.00 -14.55 -13.90
C GLY A 86 -11.51 -14.07 -12.53
N ARG A 87 -12.01 -14.74 -11.48
CA ARG A 87 -11.74 -14.43 -10.08
C ARG A 87 -10.27 -14.68 -9.73
N LEU A 88 -9.71 -13.83 -8.86
CA LEU A 88 -8.37 -14.03 -8.34
C LEU A 88 -8.35 -15.13 -7.26
N ILE A 89 -7.97 -16.34 -7.66
CA ILE A 89 -7.99 -17.53 -6.79
C ILE A 89 -6.79 -17.50 -5.82
N SER A 90 -5.58 -17.27 -6.31
CA SER A 90 -4.35 -17.16 -5.51
C SER A 90 -3.82 -15.71 -5.48
N GLY A 91 -3.23 -15.31 -4.36
CA GLY A 91 -2.67 -13.98 -4.17
C GLY A 91 -2.47 -13.64 -2.70
N GLN A 92 -1.72 -12.57 -2.45
CA GLN A 92 -1.49 -11.99 -1.15
C GLN A 92 -2.61 -11.00 -0.83
N TRP A 93 -3.17 -11.06 0.37
CA TRP A 93 -4.05 -10.01 0.87
C TRP A 93 -3.22 -8.91 1.51
N ILE A 94 -3.63 -7.68 1.26
CA ILE A 94 -3.08 -6.48 1.85
C ILE A 94 -4.25 -5.76 2.48
N PHE A 95 -4.08 -5.35 3.73
CA PHE A 95 -5.04 -4.55 4.47
C PHE A 95 -4.36 -3.26 4.89
N GLY A 96 -5.07 -2.15 4.80
CA GLY A 96 -4.51 -0.86 5.19
C GLY A 96 -5.57 0.09 5.69
N GLY A 97 -5.10 1.14 6.36
CA GLY A 97 -5.92 2.24 6.82
C GLY A 97 -5.28 3.58 6.52
N PHE A 98 -6.11 4.57 6.19
CA PHE A 98 -5.70 5.94 5.91
C PHE A 98 -6.48 6.90 6.81
N GLU A 99 -5.75 7.75 7.54
CA GLU A 99 -6.35 8.75 8.41
C GLU A 99 -6.78 9.98 7.61
N ARG A 100 -8.09 10.29 7.62
CA ARG A 100 -8.63 11.41 6.84
C ARG A 100 -8.06 12.74 7.30
N GLY A 101 -7.69 13.57 6.33
CA GLY A 101 -7.18 14.92 6.59
C GLY A 101 -5.71 14.95 7.03
N THR A 102 -5.06 13.79 7.11
CA THR A 102 -3.61 13.69 7.31
C THR A 102 -2.98 12.88 6.18
N ALA A 103 -1.68 12.61 6.29
CA ALA A 103 -0.95 11.74 5.38
C ALA A 103 -0.57 10.41 6.06
N LYS A 104 -1.16 10.12 7.23
CA LYS A 104 -0.83 8.94 8.02
C LYS A 104 -1.59 7.73 7.50
N LEU A 105 -0.88 6.61 7.41
CA LEU A 105 -1.43 5.35 6.97
C LEU A 105 -0.69 4.19 7.60
N PHE A 106 -1.33 3.03 7.60
CA PHE A 106 -0.66 1.76 7.77
C PHE A 106 -1.01 0.83 6.60
N VAL A 107 -0.09 -0.06 6.25
CA VAL A 107 -0.34 -1.16 5.32
C VAL A 107 0.29 -2.42 5.87
N GLU A 108 -0.47 -3.52 5.89
CA GLU A 108 -0.02 -4.81 6.38
C GLU A 108 -0.43 -5.94 5.42
N CYS A 109 0.50 -6.85 5.14
CA CYS A 109 0.21 -8.09 4.44
C CYS A 109 -0.47 -9.08 5.40
N VAL A 110 -1.66 -9.55 5.06
CA VAL A 110 -2.45 -10.49 5.89
C VAL A 110 -2.65 -11.83 5.19
N ALA A 111 -2.73 -12.92 5.96
CA ALA A 111 -2.91 -14.26 5.39
C ALA A 111 -4.28 -14.40 4.69
N ASP A 112 -5.33 -13.84 5.29
CA ASP A 112 -6.68 -13.77 4.74
C ASP A 112 -7.44 -12.55 5.30
N ARG A 113 -8.68 -12.38 4.84
CA ARG A 113 -9.59 -11.29 5.25
C ARG A 113 -10.68 -11.74 6.23
N SER A 114 -10.40 -12.75 7.04
CA SER A 114 -11.31 -13.17 8.10
C SER A 114 -11.47 -12.05 9.13
N ALA A 115 -12.64 -12.00 9.78
CA ALA A 115 -12.92 -10.99 10.79
C ALA A 115 -11.90 -10.99 11.93
N ILE A 116 -11.41 -12.16 12.31
CA ILE A 116 -10.42 -12.32 13.37
C ILE A 116 -9.11 -11.63 12.95
N VAL A 117 -8.58 -11.98 11.77
CA VAL A 117 -7.32 -11.42 11.27
C VAL A 117 -7.42 -9.90 11.08
N LEU A 118 -8.48 -9.41 10.45
CA LEU A 118 -8.64 -7.97 10.21
C LEU A 118 -8.81 -7.19 11.52
N LEU A 119 -9.57 -7.74 12.48
CA LEU A 119 -9.76 -7.10 13.78
C LEU A 119 -8.47 -7.01 14.58
N GLU A 120 -7.61 -8.04 14.54
CA GLU A 120 -6.30 -8.01 15.16
C GLU A 120 -5.43 -6.89 14.57
N VAL A 121 -5.44 -6.71 13.25
CA VAL A 121 -4.70 -5.63 12.58
C VAL A 121 -5.30 -4.26 12.92
N ILE A 122 -6.63 -4.12 12.95
CA ILE A 122 -7.32 -2.89 13.37
C ILE A 122 -6.90 -2.49 14.79
N LYS A 123 -6.94 -3.43 15.75
CA LYS A 123 -6.57 -3.14 17.15
C LYS A 123 -5.09 -2.79 17.31
N ARG A 124 -4.23 -3.30 16.41
CA ARG A 124 -2.80 -3.01 16.41
C ARG A 124 -2.50 -1.59 15.91
N TRP A 125 -3.20 -1.14 14.87
CA TRP A 125 -2.86 0.10 14.17
C TRP A 125 -3.86 1.25 14.35
N ILE A 126 -5.05 1.02 14.88
CA ILE A 126 -6.09 2.04 15.02
C ILE A 126 -6.43 2.22 16.50
N LYS A 127 -6.31 3.46 16.99
CA LYS A 127 -6.62 3.78 18.39
C LYS A 127 -8.12 3.58 18.69
N PRO A 128 -8.48 3.08 19.88
CA PRO A 128 -9.88 3.00 20.32
C PRO A 128 -10.59 4.37 20.24
N GLY A 129 -11.91 4.37 20.04
CA GLY A 129 -12.72 5.58 19.92
C GLY A 129 -12.68 6.25 18.54
N THR A 130 -11.87 5.73 17.60
CA THR A 130 -11.82 6.17 16.21
C THR A 130 -13.13 5.88 15.48
N THR A 131 -13.51 6.77 14.56
CA THR A 131 -14.54 6.48 13.57
C THR A 131 -13.92 5.78 12.37
N ILE A 132 -14.23 4.51 12.18
CA ILE A 132 -13.80 3.70 11.05
C ILE A 132 -14.84 3.80 9.93
N ILE A 133 -14.37 4.08 8.71
CA ILE A 133 -15.16 3.97 7.48
C ILE A 133 -14.63 2.77 6.69
N SER A 134 -15.53 1.85 6.33
CA SER A 134 -15.22 0.71 5.46
C SER A 134 -16.35 0.44 4.48
N ASP A 135 -16.14 -0.46 3.53
CA ASP A 135 -17.26 -1.04 2.78
C ASP A 135 -18.18 -1.88 3.71
N CYS A 136 -19.37 -2.24 3.23
CA CYS A 136 -20.37 -3.02 3.99
C CYS A 136 -19.97 -4.51 4.21
N TRP A 137 -18.69 -4.79 4.43
CA TRP A 137 -18.17 -6.13 4.63
C TRP A 137 -18.53 -6.68 6.02
N LYS A 138 -19.15 -7.87 6.05
CA LYS A 138 -19.70 -8.48 7.29
C LYS A 138 -18.68 -8.68 8.41
N ALA A 139 -17.39 -8.75 8.07
CA ALA A 139 -16.34 -8.93 9.07
C ALA A 139 -16.26 -7.75 10.05
N TYR A 140 -16.77 -6.58 9.65
CA TYR A 140 -16.71 -5.35 10.45
C TYR A 140 -17.91 -5.14 11.39
N ASN A 141 -18.89 -6.05 11.39
CA ASN A 141 -20.07 -5.94 12.25
C ASN A 141 -19.75 -5.94 13.76
N CYS A 142 -18.55 -6.36 14.17
CA CYS A 142 -18.12 -6.36 15.57
C CYS A 142 -17.46 -5.05 16.02
N LEU A 143 -17.17 -4.10 15.12
CA LEU A 143 -16.37 -2.91 15.44
C LEU A 143 -16.98 -2.05 16.55
N GLU A 144 -18.30 -1.90 16.58
CA GLU A 144 -18.99 -1.14 17.64
C GLU A 144 -18.79 -1.76 19.03
N ILE A 145 -18.80 -3.09 19.12
CA ILE A 145 -18.57 -3.82 20.38
C ILE A 145 -17.11 -3.70 20.82
N GLU A 146 -16.21 -3.50 19.87
CA GLU A 146 -14.76 -3.42 20.09
C GLU A 146 -14.27 -1.98 20.37
N GLY A 147 -15.19 -1.04 20.56
CA GLY A 147 -14.88 0.33 20.98
C GLY A 147 -14.59 1.30 19.82
N PHE A 148 -15.01 0.96 18.60
CA PHE A 148 -14.91 1.84 17.42
C PHE A 148 -16.29 2.34 17.00
N LYS A 149 -16.35 3.52 16.39
CA LYS A 149 -17.57 3.97 15.69
C LYS A 149 -17.47 3.49 14.26
N HIS A 150 -18.48 2.80 13.74
CA HIS A 150 -18.43 2.25 12.38
C HIS A 150 -19.42 2.95 11.46
N LEU A 151 -18.93 3.45 10.33
CA LEU A 151 -19.73 3.97 9.23
C LEU A 151 -19.43 3.16 7.98
N THR A 152 -20.45 2.89 7.17
CA THR A 152 -20.30 2.17 5.92
C THR A 152 -20.51 3.09 4.72
N VAL A 153 -19.83 2.77 3.61
CA VAL A 153 -20.04 3.40 2.29
C VAL A 153 -20.71 2.45 1.30
#